data_AF-A0A8D8XA88-F1
#
_entry.id   AF-A0A8D8XA88-F1
#
_cell.length_a   1.000
_cell.length_b   1.000
_cell.length_c   1.000
_cell.angle_alpha   90.00
_cell.angle_beta   90.00
_cell.angle_gamma   90.00
#
_symmetry.space_group_name_H-M   'P 1'
#
loop_
_entity.id
_entity.type
_entity.pdbx_description
1 polymer ?
#
loop_
_entity_poly.entity_id
_entity_poly.type
_entity_poly.pdbx_seq_one_letter_code
_entity_poly.pdbx_strand_id
1 'polypeptide(L)'
;ENNLINNNLDLNLLNLKNLKLSNNSLGNITNSFLVNLKLLEVMHLSNCNIINIDSLFIHNKNLYKIDLSHNSIHVIPNNLYNLIKLREMNLNYNYIEQISFN
;
A
#
# COMPACT_ATOMS: atom_id res chain seq x y z
N GLU A 1 -20.43 -12.26 -4.66
CA GLU A 1 -20.38 -11.58 -5.97
C GLU A 1 -20.29 -10.05 -5.83
N ASN A 2 -19.27 -9.47 -5.18
CA ASN A 2 -19.13 -8.01 -5.08
C ASN A 2 -17.65 -7.53 -4.96
N ASN A 3 -16.73 -8.13 -5.71
CA ASN A 3 -15.34 -7.65 -5.80
C ASN A 3 -15.15 -6.66 -6.97
N LEU A 4 -15.93 -5.58 -6.98
CA LEU A 4 -15.83 -4.50 -7.97
C LEU A 4 -15.36 -3.18 -7.32
N ILE A 5 -14.36 -3.25 -6.43
CA ILE A 5 -13.50 -2.07 -6.28
C ILE A 5 -12.67 -2.07 -7.56
N ASN A 6 -13.13 -1.30 -8.55
CA ASN A 6 -12.40 -1.04 -9.79
C ASN A 6 -10.92 -0.82 -9.47
N ASN A 7 -10.03 -1.46 -10.23
CA ASN A 7 -8.57 -1.47 -10.02
C ASN A 7 -7.89 -0.10 -10.08
N ASN A 8 -8.65 0.99 -10.16
CA ASN A 8 -8.21 2.38 -10.09
C ASN A 8 -9.19 3.16 -9.21
N LEU A 9 -8.68 3.81 -8.16
CA LEU A 9 -9.43 4.86 -7.47
C LEU A 9 -9.58 6.06 -8.42
N ASP A 10 -10.83 6.48 -8.61
CA ASP A 10 -11.31 7.41 -9.65
C ASP A 10 -10.57 8.76 -9.66
N LEU A 11 -10.55 9.45 -10.81
CA LEU A 11 -9.84 10.74 -11.04
C LEU A 11 -10.33 11.88 -10.13
N ASN A 12 -11.42 11.69 -9.39
CA ASN A 12 -11.96 12.67 -8.46
C ASN A 12 -11.28 12.67 -7.07
N LEU A 13 -10.34 11.77 -6.83
CA LEU A 13 -9.64 11.64 -5.54
C LEU A 13 -8.22 12.23 -5.53
N LEU A 14 -7.88 13.11 -6.48
CA LEU A 14 -6.52 13.67 -6.64
C LEU A 14 -6.00 14.41 -5.40
N ASN A 15 -6.90 14.94 -4.57
CA ASN A 15 -6.57 15.68 -3.35
C ASN A 15 -6.60 14.81 -2.08
N LEU A 16 -6.79 13.49 -2.21
CA LEU A 16 -6.88 12.61 -1.07
C LEU A 16 -5.51 12.47 -0.37
N LYS A 17 -5.48 12.80 0.92
CA LYS A 17 -4.29 12.70 1.77
C LYS A 17 -4.30 11.49 2.70
N ASN A 18 -5.47 11.01 3.09
CA ASN A 18 -5.64 9.88 3.98
C ASN A 18 -6.61 8.87 3.36
N LEU A 19 -6.18 7.62 3.22
CA LEU A 19 -6.98 6.53 2.68
C LEU A 19 -7.05 5.39 3.68
N LYS A 20 -8.26 5.02 4.09
CA LYS A 20 -8.55 3.91 5.00
C LYS A 20 -9.28 2.80 4.26
N LEU A 21 -8.63 1.66 4.12
CA LEU A 21 -9.17 0.47 3.46
C LEU A 21 -9.01 -0.80 4.29
N SER A 22 -8.56 -0.69 5.54
CA SER A 22 -8.43 -1.82 6.46
C SER A 22 -9.68 -2.70 6.53
N ASN A 23 -9.50 -4.01 6.68
CA ASN A 23 -10.56 -5.01 6.75
C ASN A 23 -11.37 -5.17 5.45
N ASN A 24 -10.77 -4.85 4.29
CA ASN A 24 -11.34 -5.17 2.99
C ASN A 24 -10.49 -6.24 2.31
N SER A 25 -11.11 -7.26 1.72
CA SER A 25 -10.38 -8.31 1.00
C SER A 25 -9.89 -7.82 -0.36
N LEU A 26 -8.87 -6.97 -0.38
CA LEU A 26 -8.29 -6.40 -1.60
C LEU A 26 -7.46 -7.43 -2.38
N GLY A 27 -6.80 -8.36 -1.68
CA GLY A 27 -5.97 -9.38 -2.31
C GLY A 27 -4.77 -8.77 -3.03
N ASN A 28 -4.61 -9.11 -4.31
CA ASN A 28 -3.46 -8.69 -5.11
C ASN A 28 -3.73 -7.32 -5.76
N ILE A 29 -3.28 -6.25 -5.12
CA ILE A 29 -3.36 -4.88 -5.64
C ILE A 29 -2.04 -4.48 -6.33
N THR A 30 -2.14 -3.74 -7.42
CA THR A 30 -0.98 -3.23 -8.17
C THR A 30 -0.86 -1.72 -8.00
N ASN A 31 0.23 -1.14 -8.50
CA ASN A 31 0.44 0.32 -8.43
C ASN A 31 -0.64 1.17 -9.13
N SER A 32 -1.40 0.58 -10.07
CA SER A 32 -2.48 1.28 -10.77
C SER A 32 -3.59 1.68 -9.79
N PHE A 33 -3.78 0.89 -8.74
CA PHE A 33 -4.76 1.17 -7.67
C PHE A 33 -4.54 2.55 -7.02
N LEU A 34 -3.28 3.02 -6.96
CA LEU A 34 -2.87 4.24 -6.27
C LEU A 34 -2.29 5.31 -7.21
N VAL A 35 -2.29 5.09 -8.54
CA VAL A 35 -1.57 5.93 -9.52
C VAL A 35 -2.00 7.41 -9.49
N ASN A 36 -3.27 7.67 -9.21
CA ASN A 36 -3.84 9.02 -9.17
C ASN A 36 -3.69 9.70 -7.80
N LEU A 37 -3.40 8.95 -6.74
CA LEU A 37 -3.37 9.45 -5.36
C LEU A 37 -2.00 10.04 -4.99
N LYS A 38 -1.50 10.97 -5.80
CA LYS A 38 -0.15 11.53 -5.68
C LYS A 38 0.06 12.34 -4.40
N LEU A 39 -1.02 12.86 -3.81
CA LEU A 39 -1.01 13.62 -2.57
C LEU A 39 -1.23 12.77 -1.31
N LEU A 40 -1.26 11.44 -1.45
CA LEU A 40 -1.49 10.55 -0.31
C LEU A 40 -0.33 10.62 0.68
N GLU A 41 -0.67 10.86 1.94
CA GLU A 41 0.25 11.03 3.07
C GLU A 41 0.15 9.88 4.08
N VAL A 42 -1.07 9.35 4.28
CA VAL A 42 -1.36 8.26 5.21
C VAL A 42 -2.18 7.17 4.53
N MET A 43 -1.78 5.92 4.69
CA MET A 43 -2.49 4.77 4.12
C MET A 43 -2.69 3.65 5.15
N HIS A 44 -3.93 3.19 5.29
CA HIS A 44 -4.29 2.06 6.14
C HIS A 44 -4.81 0.89 5.30
N LEU A 45 -4.05 -0.20 5.28
CA LEU A 45 -4.28 -1.44 4.54
C LEU A 45 -4.19 -2.68 5.46
N SER A 46 -4.49 -2.52 6.75
CA SER A 46 -4.40 -3.64 7.68
C SER A 46 -5.49 -4.68 7.39
N ASN A 47 -5.16 -5.97 7.48
CA ASN A 47 -6.15 -7.04 7.26
C ASN A 47 -6.80 -6.97 5.87
N CYS A 48 -5.98 -6.91 4.81
CA CYS A 48 -6.43 -6.74 3.42
C CYS A 48 -6.09 -7.91 2.47
N ASN A 49 -5.57 -9.03 3.01
CA ASN A 49 -5.11 -10.18 2.23
C ASN A 49 -4.00 -9.84 1.20
N ILE A 50 -3.18 -8.82 1.48
CA ILE A 50 -2.09 -8.40 0.60
C ILE A 50 -0.93 -9.39 0.71
N ILE A 51 -0.43 -9.85 -0.43
CA ILE A 51 0.70 -10.80 -0.51
C ILE A 51 1.96 -10.11 -1.03
N ASN A 52 1.81 -9.21 -2.01
CA ASN A 52 2.91 -8.53 -2.67
C ASN A 52 2.72 -7.01 -2.59
N ILE A 53 3.81 -6.29 -2.28
CA ILE A 53 3.86 -4.82 -2.21
C ILE A 53 4.91 -4.23 -3.15
N ASP A 54 5.47 -5.05 -4.04
CA ASP A 54 6.41 -4.62 -5.07
C ASP A 54 5.75 -3.56 -5.97
N SER A 55 6.46 -2.45 -6.13
CA SER A 55 6.05 -1.29 -6.90
C SER A 55 4.73 -0.62 -6.49
N LEU A 56 4.01 -1.15 -5.49
CA LEU A 56 2.66 -0.70 -5.11
C LEU A 56 2.58 0.80 -4.84
N PHE A 57 3.58 1.37 -4.16
CA PHE A 57 3.62 2.78 -3.76
C PHE A 57 4.50 3.67 -4.64
N ILE A 58 4.88 3.22 -5.84
CA ILE A 58 5.87 3.92 -6.68
C ILE A 58 5.47 5.37 -7.02
N HIS A 59 4.18 5.68 -7.04
CA HIS A 59 3.63 7.00 -7.35
C HIS A 59 3.31 7.86 -6.11
N ASN A 60 3.32 7.28 -4.91
CA ASN A 60 2.81 7.92 -3.69
C ASN A 60 3.95 8.43 -2.80
N LYS A 61 4.84 9.24 -3.39
CA LYS A 61 6.08 9.77 -2.76
C LYS A 61 5.85 10.63 -1.50
N ASN A 62 4.59 11.05 -1.26
CA ASN A 62 4.21 11.84 -0.10
C ASN A 62 3.86 11.02 1.15
N LEU A 63 3.78 9.70 1.03
CA LEU A 63 3.46 8.81 2.15
C LEU A 63 4.50 8.98 3.27
N TYR A 64 4.02 9.34 4.45
CA TYR A 64 4.81 9.35 5.67
C TYR A 64 4.40 8.24 6.66
N LYS A 65 3.17 7.70 6.52
CA LYS A 65 2.64 6.63 7.37
C LYS A 65 1.92 5.57 6.55
N ILE A 66 2.30 4.30 6.76
CA ILE A 66 1.70 3.13 6.11
C ILE A 66 1.42 2.06 7.15
N ASP A 67 0.19 1.54 7.18
CA ASP A 67 -0.17 0.36 7.96
C ASP A 67 -0.51 -0.81 7.04
N LEU A 68 0.36 -1.82 7.04
CA LEU A 68 0.24 -3.07 6.30
C LEU A 68 0.15 -4.28 7.26
N SER A 69 -0.20 -4.05 8.52
CA SER A 69 -0.30 -5.13 9.52
C SER A 69 -1.39 -6.14 9.18
N HIS A 70 -1.27 -7.36 9.69
CA HIS A 70 -2.24 -8.44 9.47
C HIS A 70 -2.46 -8.75 7.97
N ASN A 71 -1.38 -8.80 7.18
CA ASN A 71 -1.43 -9.24 5.79
C ASN A 71 -0.59 -10.52 5.62
N SER A 72 -0.37 -10.94 4.38
CA SER A 72 0.39 -12.12 4.04
C SER A 72 1.66 -11.77 3.26
N ILE A 73 2.34 -10.68 3.63
CA ILE A 73 3.53 -10.19 2.93
C ILE A 73 4.74 -11.03 3.34
N HIS A 74 5.49 -11.52 2.34
CA HIS A 74 6.68 -12.36 2.56
C HIS A 74 8.01 -11.62 2.30
N VAL A 75 7.98 -10.62 1.43
CA VAL A 75 9.18 -9.90 0.99
C VAL A 75 8.97 -8.40 1.17
N ILE A 76 9.96 -7.74 1.77
CA ILE A 76 10.08 -6.28 1.75
C ILE A 76 10.91 -5.90 0.51
N PRO A 77 10.31 -5.31 -0.53
CA PRO A 77 11.01 -4.97 -1.77
C PRO A 77 11.83 -3.68 -1.66
N ASN A 78 12.90 -3.57 -2.46
CA ASN A 78 13.81 -2.43 -2.43
C ASN A 78 13.16 -1.11 -2.89
N ASN A 79 12.08 -1.17 -3.66
CA ASN A 79 11.38 0.02 -4.09
C ASN A 79 10.72 0.79 -2.92
N LEU A 80 10.60 0.22 -1.71
CA LEU A 80 10.16 0.97 -0.53
C LEU A 80 11.16 2.05 -0.12
N TYR A 81 12.45 1.90 -0.45
CA TYR A 81 13.47 2.96 -0.25
C TYR A 81 13.15 4.23 -1.05
N ASN A 82 12.28 4.15 -2.06
CA ASN A 82 11.83 5.31 -2.84
C ASN A 82 10.86 6.22 -2.07
N LEU A 83 10.31 5.75 -0.94
CA LEU A 83 9.39 6.51 -0.09
C LEU A 83 10.19 7.41 0.88
N ILE A 84 10.87 8.41 0.32
CA ILE A 84 11.81 9.29 1.05
C ILE A 84 11.18 10.07 2.22
N LYS A 85 9.84 10.17 2.30
CA LYS A 85 9.12 10.84 3.39
C LYS A 85 8.58 9.86 4.44
N LEU A 86 8.73 8.56 4.24
CA LEU A 86 8.21 7.52 5.13
C LEU A 86 8.87 7.64 6.52
N ARG A 87 8.04 7.70 7.55
CA ARG A 87 8.45 7.80 8.97
C ARG A 87 7.91 6.65 9.80
N GLU A 88 6.71 6.17 9.45
CA GLU A 88 6.03 5.09 10.16
C GLU A 88 5.58 4.01 9.18
N MET A 89 6.02 2.78 9.38
CA MET A 89 5.54 1.61 8.64
C MET A 89 5.25 0.48 9.62
N ASN A 90 3.98 0.05 9.68
CA ASN A 90 3.58 -1.09 10.48
C ASN A 90 3.46 -2.33 9.60
N LEU A 91 4.27 -3.35 9.91
CA LEU A 91 4.31 -4.65 9.22
C LEU A 91 4.00 -5.82 10.16
N ASN A 92 3.52 -5.56 11.37
CA ASN A 92 3.22 -6.61 12.35
C ASN A 92 2.24 -7.63 11.78
N TYR A 93 2.36 -8.89 12.21
CA TYR A 93 1.48 -9.98 11.75
C TYR A 93 1.49 -10.15 10.22
N ASN A 94 2.70 -10.25 9.65
CA ASN A 94 2.97 -10.71 8.29
C ASN A 94 3.91 -11.92 8.34
N TYR A 95 4.22 -12.51 7.18
CA TYR A 95 5.13 -13.66 7.05
C TYR A 95 6.47 -13.25 6.43
N ILE A 96 7.02 -12.11 6.88
CA ILE A 96 8.23 -11.53 6.27
C ILE A 96 9.43 -12.46 6.53
N GLU A 97 9.98 -13.00 5.45
CA GLU A 97 11.13 -13.90 5.45
C GLU A 97 12.36 -13.23 4.81
N GLN A 98 12.14 -12.25 3.92
CA GLN A 98 13.21 -11.59 3.19
C GLN A 98 13.04 -10.07 3.17
N ILE A 99 14.16 -9.38 3.30
CA ILE A 99 14.29 -7.95 3.03
C ILE A 99 15.27 -7.79 1.88
N SER A 100 14.81 -7.20 0.79
CA SER A 100 15.65 -6.94 -0.38
C SER A 100 16.43 -5.64 -0.19
N PHE A 101 17.75 -5.72 -0.37
CA PHE A 101 18.67 -4.59 -0.34
C PHE A 101 19.37 -4.46 -1.69
N ASN A 102 19.87 -3.26 -2.01
CA ASN A 102 20.85 -3.06 -3.08
C ASN A 102 22.26 -3.29 -2.55
#